data_AF-A0A919Q7I0-F1
#
_entry.id   AF-A0A919Q7I0-F1
#
_cell.length_a   1.000
_cell.length_b   1.000
_cell.length_c   1.000
_cell.angle_alpha   90.00
_cell.angle_beta   90.00
_cell.angle_gamma   90.00
#
_symmetry.space_group_name_H-M   'P 1'
#
loop_
_entity.id
_entity.type
_entity.pdbx_description
1 polymer ?
#
loop_
_entity_poly.entity_id
_entity_poly.type
_entity_poly.pdbx_seq_one_letter_code
_entity_poly.pdbx_strand_id
1 'polypeptide(L)' 'MRTLKRAAAAAATAAVTIATFAVLSAPANALPPEWYPCKIDGKWMWCLDV' A
#
# COMPACT_ATOMS: atom_id res chain seq x y z
N MET A 1 -34.43 10.26 4.02
CA MET A 1 -33.68 10.15 2.74
C MET A 1 -32.34 10.92 2.71
N ARG A 2 -32.22 12.14 3.26
CA ARG A 2 -30.94 12.90 3.26
C ARG A 2 -29.78 12.19 3.96
N THR A 3 -30.05 11.55 5.09
CA THR A 3 -29.07 10.76 5.87
C THR A 3 -28.56 9.54 5.12
N LEU A 4 -29.46 8.79 4.47
CA LEU A 4 -29.11 7.65 3.61
C LEU A 4 -28.22 8.07 2.43
N LYS A 5 -28.52 9.20 1.77
CA LYS A 5 -27.67 9.73 0.69
C LYS A 5 -26.28 10.12 1.17
N ARG A 6 -26.16 10.70 2.36
CA ARG A 6 -24.86 11.05 2.98
C ARG A 6 -24.06 9.80 3.35
N ALA A 7 -24.72 8.78 3.90
CA ALA A 7 -24.08 7.51 4.24
C ALA A 7 -23.56 6.79 2.98
N ALA A 8 -24.36 6.75 1.92
CA ALA A 8 -23.94 6.18 0.64
C ALA A 8 -22.75 6.95 0.03
N ALA A 9 -22.76 8.28 0.09
CA ALA A 9 -21.64 9.10 -0.37
C ALA A 9 -20.35 8.81 0.42
N ALA A 10 -20.44 8.74 1.76
CA ALA A 10 -19.30 8.43 2.61
C ALA A 10 -18.73 7.02 2.34
N ALA A 11 -19.60 6.03 2.15
CA ALA A 11 -19.19 4.66 1.81
C ALA A 11 -18.50 4.60 0.44
N ALA A 12 -19.02 5.31 -0.55
CA ALA A 12 -18.41 5.40 -1.88
C ALA A 12 -17.02 6.05 -1.81
N THR A 13 -16.87 7.14 -1.06
CA THR A 13 -15.56 7.78 -0.86
C THR A 13 -14.58 6.83 -0.18
N ALA A 14 -14.98 6.16 0.90
CA ALA A 14 -14.13 5.21 1.60
C ALA A 14 -13.66 4.06 0.68
N ALA A 15 -14.57 3.49 -0.13
CA ALA A 15 -14.24 2.43 -1.06
C ALA A 15 -13.22 2.88 -2.11
N VAL A 16 -13.39 4.07 -2.69
CA VAL A 16 -12.42 4.65 -3.64
C VAL A 16 -11.07 4.87 -2.96
N THR A 17 -11.06 5.46 -1.76
CA THR A 17 -9.82 5.70 -1.02
C THR A 17 -9.06 4.39 -0.74
N ILE A 18 -9.73 3.34 -0.27
CA ILE A 18 -9.12 2.03 -0.02
C ILE A 18 -8.55 1.45 -1.32
N ALA A 19 -9.31 1.49 -2.41
CA ALA A 19 -8.86 0.99 -3.71
C ALA A 19 -7.62 1.77 -4.21
N THR A 20 -7.61 3.09 -4.07
CA THR A 20 -6.48 3.94 -4.43
C THR A 20 -5.24 3.59 -3.60
N PHE A 21 -5.36 3.46 -2.28
CA PHE A 21 -4.23 3.06 -1.44
C PHE A 21 -3.74 1.65 -1.74
N ALA A 22 -4.63 0.70 -2.02
CA ALA A 22 -4.23 -0.64 -2.40
C ALA A 22 -3.39 -0.63 -3.69
N VAL A 23 -3.85 0.07 -4.74
CA VAL A 23 -3.11 0.21 -6.00
C VAL A 23 -1.79 0.96 -5.81
N LEU A 24 -1.78 2.06 -5.06
CA LEU A 24 -0.58 2.87 -4.86
C LEU A 24 0.41 2.29 -3.84
N SER A 25 -0.04 1.37 -2.98
CA SER A 25 0.85 0.60 -2.10
C SER A 25 1.49 -0.60 -2.80
N ALA A 26 0.92 -1.07 -3.91
CA ALA A 26 1.48 -2.15 -4.72
C ALA A 26 2.96 -1.91 -5.17
N PRO A 27 3.41 -0.70 -5.56
CA PRO A 27 4.83 -0.45 -5.87
C PRO A 27 5.78 -0.57 -4.67
N ALA A 28 5.30 -0.66 -3.42
CA ALA A 28 6.16 -1.09 -2.30
C ALA A 28 6.57 -2.57 -2.41
N ASN A 29 5.87 -3.35 -3.24
CA ASN A 29 6.21 -4.73 -3.60
C ASN A 29 6.88 -4.83 -4.99
N ALA A 30 7.06 -3.71 -5.71
CA ALA A 30 7.87 -3.66 -6.91
C ALA A 30 9.35 -3.53 -6.53
N LEU A 31 9.81 -4.45 -5.68
CA LEU A 31 11.23 -4.65 -5.48
C LEU A 31 11.82 -5.12 -6.82
N PRO A 32 12.84 -4.44 -7.35
CA PRO A 32 13.61 -5.01 -8.44
C PRO A 32 14.15 -6.37 -7.96
N PRO A 33 14.11 -7.44 -8.79
CA PRO A 33 14.40 -8.82 -8.37
C PRO A 33 15.82 -9.03 -7.80
N GLU A 34 16.70 -8.06 -8.03
CA GLU A 34 18.07 -7.96 -7.52
C GLU A 34 18.17 -7.57 -6.03
N TRP A 35 17.08 -7.07 -5.43
CA TRP A 35 17.04 -6.70 -4.02
C TRP A 35 16.50 -7.85 -3.16
N TYR A 36 17.24 -8.21 -2.11
CA TYR A 36 16.86 -9.26 -1.17
C TYR A 36 16.86 -8.75 0.29
N PRO A 37 16.02 -9.30 1.17
CA PRO A 37 16.05 -8.94 2.58
C PRO A 37 17.33 -9.49 3.23
N CYS A 38 18.09 -8.61 3.87
CA CYS A 38 19.36 -8.92 4.54
C CYS A 38 19.39 -8.36 5.95
N LYS A 39 20.34 -8.83 6.77
CA LYS A 39 20.52 -8.38 8.14
C LYS A 39 21.90 -7.75 8.31
N ILE A 40 21.94 -6.43 8.56
CA ILE A 40 23.17 -5.66 8.80
C ILE A 40 23.10 -5.09 10.22
N ASP A 41 24.13 -5.37 11.05
CA ASP A 41 24.18 -4.95 12.46
C ASP A 41 22.91 -5.28 13.25
N GLY A 42 22.34 -6.46 12.98
CA GLY A 42 21.14 -6.94 13.65
C GLY A 42 19.82 -6.34 13.13
N LYS A 43 19.85 -5.39 12.21
CA LYS A 43 18.67 -4.72 11.63
C LYS A 43 18.32 -5.30 10.26
N TRP A 44 17.02 -5.44 9.99
CA TRP A 44 16.53 -5.85 8.67
C TRP A 44 16.63 -4.69 7.68
N MET A 45 17.22 -4.98 6.53
CA MET A 45 17.43 -4.03 5.44
C MET A 45 17.19 -4.72 4.09
N TRP A 46 17.10 -3.91 3.04
CA TRP A 46 17.14 -4.39 1.66
C TRP A 46 18.57 -4.25 1.14
N CYS A 47 19.17 -5.36 0.71
CA CYS A 47 20.48 -5.38 0.07
C CYS A 47 20.32 -5.60 -1.43
N LEU A 48 21.25 -5.04 -2.20
CA LEU A 48 21.43 -5.30 -3.62
C LEU A 48 22.63 -6.22 -3.80
N ASP A 49 22.49 -7.31 -4.53
CA ASP A 49 23.61 -8.17 -4.92
C ASP A 49 24.31 -7.51 -6.13
N VAL A 50 25.49 -6.91 -5.89
CA VAL A 50 26.33 -6.24 -6.91
C VAL A 50 27.43 -7.15 -7.44
#